data_AF-A0A7V4B248-F1
#
_entry.id   AF-A0A7V4B248-F1
#
_cell.length_a   1.000
_cell.length_b   1.000
_cell.length_c   1.000
_cell.angle_alpha   90.00
_cell.angle_beta   90.00
_cell.angle_gamma   90.00
#
_symmetry.space_group_name_H-M   'P 1'
#
loop_
_entity.id
_entity.type
_entity.pdbx_description
1 polymer ?
#
loop_
_entity_poly.entity_id
_entity_poly.type
_entity_poly.pdbx_seq_one_letter_code
_entity_poly.pdbx_strand_id
1 'polypeptide(L)' 'MEKIKKKLFDGSDIEILGPTYEPGKPEGKGEWKNKMQDRNEYIKYLKQAERYWYNSDWFGSEKRKNPA' A
#
# COMPACT_ATOMS: atom_id res chain seq x y z
N MET A 1 5.77 -15.29 20.66
CA MET A 1 4.50 -14.99 19.98
C MET A 1 3.50 -14.61 21.06
N GLU A 2 3.09 -13.35 21.11
CA GLU A 2 2.18 -12.87 22.15
C GLU A 2 0.76 -13.37 21.87
N LYS A 3 0.05 -13.78 22.92
CA LYS A 3 -1.36 -14.14 22.86
C LYS A 3 -2.19 -12.98 23.40
N ILE A 4 -3.20 -12.56 22.66
CA ILE A 4 -4.10 -11.45 23.01
C ILE A 4 -5.47 -12.03 23.32
N LYS A 5 -6.15 -11.51 24.35
CA LYS A 5 -7.53 -11.88 24.65
C LYS A 5 -8.50 -11.00 23.84
N LYS A 6 -9.42 -11.63 23.12
CA LYS A 6 -10.48 -10.94 22.38
C LYS A 6 -11.83 -11.46 22.83
N LYS A 7 -12.80 -10.55 23.05
CA LYS A 7 -14.19 -10.92 23.27
C LYS A 7 -14.88 -11.30 21.97
N LEU A 8 -15.52 -12.46 21.98
CA LEU A 8 -16.45 -12.90 20.94
C LEU A 8 -17.81 -12.23 21.14
N PHE A 9 -18.64 -12.28 20.09
CA PHE A 9 -19.97 -11.68 20.09
C PHE A 9 -20.90 -12.26 21.18
N ASP A 10 -20.68 -13.51 21.55
CA ASP A 10 -21.41 -14.22 22.61
C ASP A 10 -20.92 -13.88 24.03
N GLY A 11 -19.94 -12.98 24.16
CA GLY A 11 -19.39 -12.52 25.44
C GLY A 11 -18.26 -13.39 26.01
N SER A 12 -17.89 -14.49 25.34
CA SER A 12 -16.77 -15.34 25.75
C SER A 12 -15.42 -14.71 25.37
N ASP A 13 -14.40 -14.93 26.22
CA ASP A 13 -13.02 -14.51 25.97
C ASP A 13 -12.25 -15.65 25.30
N ILE A 14 -11.61 -15.36 24.16
CA ILE A 14 -10.73 -16.32 23.46
C ILE A 14 -9.31 -15.74 23.32
N GLU A 15 -8.30 -16.61 23.43
CA GLU A 15 -6.90 -16.27 23.15
C GLU A 15 -6.64 -16.37 21.65
N ILE A 16 -6.21 -15.26 21.05
CA ILE A 16 -5.77 -15.20 19.66
C ILE A 16 -4.27 -14.87 19.58
N LEU A 17 -3.63 -15.28 18.49
CA LEU A 17 -2.27 -14.84 18.19
C LEU A 17 -2.27 -13.34 17.90
N GLY A 18 -1.36 -12.63 18.54
CA GLY A 18 -1.07 -11.24 18.21
C GLY A 18 -0.38 -11.07 16.85
N PRO A 19 -0.01 -9.84 16.49
CA PRO A 19 0.68 -9.55 15.23
C PRO A 19 1.90 -10.46 15.03
N THR A 20 1.95 -11.14 13.89
CA THR A 20 3.08 -12.01 13.50
C THR A 20 4.09 -11.30 12.59
N TYR A 21 3.90 -10.01 12.38
CA TYR A 21 4.73 -9.16 11.55
C TYR A 21 5.38 -8.07 12.40
N GLU A 22 6.55 -7.61 11.96
CA GLU A 22 7.17 -6.44 12.56
C GLU A 22 6.36 -5.19 12.22
N PRO A 23 6.15 -4.28 13.19
CA PRO A 23 5.50 -3.02 12.91
C PRO A 23 6.25 -2.27 11.79
N GLY A 24 5.49 -1.71 10.85
CA GLY A 24 6.07 -0.94 9.77
C GLY A 24 6.88 0.24 10.30
N LYS A 25 7.94 0.61 9.57
CA LYS A 25 8.77 1.78 9.87
C LYS A 25 8.12 3.17 9.68
N PRO A 26 7.02 3.38 8.92
CA PRO A 26 6.59 4.75 8.67
C PRO A 26 5.89 5.34 9.89
N GLU A 27 6.54 6.34 10.49
CA GLU A 27 6.03 7.13 11.63
C GLU A 27 5.03 8.22 11.20
N GLY A 28 4.81 8.40 9.89
CA GLY A 28 3.94 9.44 9.36
C GLY A 28 3.62 9.28 7.87
N LYS A 29 2.80 10.20 7.34
CA LYS A 29 2.45 10.24 5.92
C LYS A 29 3.67 10.67 5.10
N GLY A 30 4.08 9.84 4.15
CA GLY A 30 5.11 10.22 3.18
C GLY A 30 4.55 11.20 2.14
N GLU A 31 4.88 12.47 2.26
CA GLU A 31 4.55 13.48 1.25
C GLU A 31 5.53 13.36 0.07
N TRP A 32 5.15 12.65 -0.99
CA TRP A 32 5.99 12.42 -2.17
C TRP A 32 6.45 13.73 -2.83
N LYS A 33 5.65 14.80 -2.70
CA LYS A 33 5.98 16.14 -3.22
C LYS A 33 7.25 16.71 -2.63
N ASN A 34 7.60 16.34 -1.40
CA ASN A 34 8.82 16.83 -0.72
C ASN A 34 10.10 16.25 -1.33
N LYS A 35 9.99 15.24 -2.20
CA LYS A 35 11.12 14.65 -2.94
C LYS A 35 11.40 15.35 -4.28
N MET A 36 10.59 16.33 -4.66
CA MET A 36 10.66 17.00 -5.96
C MET A 36 10.83 18.50 -5.76
N GLN A 37 11.69 19.09 -6.58
CA GLN A 37 12.15 20.47 -6.42
C GLN A 37 11.18 21.47 -7.06
N ASP A 38 10.50 21.09 -8.15
CA ASP A 38 9.67 22.00 -8.91
C ASP A 38 8.41 21.35 -9.54
N ARG A 39 7.56 22.21 -10.11
CA ARG A 39 6.29 21.82 -10.73
C ARG A 39 6.46 20.92 -11.97
N ASN A 40 7.54 21.10 -12.73
CA ASN A 40 7.80 20.26 -13.90
C ASN A 40 8.14 18.83 -13.47
N GLU A 41 8.89 18.67 -12.38
CA GLU A 41 9.14 17.36 -11.79
C GLU A 41 7.85 16.69 -11.31
N TYR A 42 6.91 17.46 -10.74
CA TYR A 42 5.60 16.92 -10.34
C TYR A 42 4.84 16.37 -11.54
N ILE A 43 4.79 17.15 -12.63
CA ILE A 43 4.10 16.74 -13.87
C ILE A 43 4.77 15.50 -14.47
N LYS A 44 6.10 15.46 -14.47
CA LYS A 44 6.87 14.31 -14.97
C LYS A 44 6.60 13.06 -14.14
N TYR A 45 6.62 13.18 -12.81
CA TYR A 45 6.30 12.08 -11.90
C TYR A 45 4.88 11.57 -12.10
N LEU A 46 3.87 12.45 -12.15
CA LEU A 46 2.48 12.05 -12.36
C LEU A 46 2.32 11.29 -13.69
N LYS A 47 2.91 11.79 -14.78
CA LYS A 47 2.87 11.11 -16.08
C LYS A 47 3.50 9.71 -16.05
N GLN A 48 4.53 9.50 -15.22
CA GLN A 48 5.24 8.22 -15.12
C GLN A 48 4.62 7.26 -14.10
N ALA A 49 4.26 7.75 -12.91
CA ALA A 49 3.71 6.98 -11.80
C ALA A 49 2.24 6.63 -12.04
N GLU A 50 1.47 7.55 -12.64
CA GLU A 50 0.06 7.36 -13.00
C GLU A 50 -0.09 7.00 -14.48
N ARG A 51 0.92 6.33 -15.05
CA ARG A 51 0.92 5.91 -16.45
C ARG A 51 -0.30 5.07 -16.83
N TYR A 52 -0.90 4.35 -15.88
CA TYR A 52 -2.17 3.63 -16.07
C TYR A 52 -3.35 4.53 -16.42
N TRP A 53 -3.36 5.78 -15.97
CA TRP A 53 -4.44 6.74 -16.24
C TRP A 53 -4.19 7.56 -17.49
N TYR A 54 -2.92 7.78 -17.85
CA TYR A 54 -2.53 8.73 -18.90
C TYR A 54 -1.94 8.09 -20.17
N ASN A 55 -1.77 6.77 -20.21
CA ASN A 55 -1.20 6.07 -21.35
C ASN A 55 -2.27 5.17 -22.03
N SER A 56 -2.53 5.44 -23.31
CA SER A 56 -3.45 4.66 -24.15
C SER A 56 -2.92 3.29 -24.57
N ASP A 57 -1.60 3.08 -24.48
CA ASP A 57 -0.91 1.96 -25.11
C ASP A 57 -0.61 0.83 -24.12
N TRP A 58 -0.87 1.03 -22.81
CA TRP A 58 -0.48 0.09 -21.77
C TRP A 58 -1.69 -0.44 -20.99
N PHE A 59 -2.23 -1.55 -21.45
CA PHE A 59 -3.19 -2.35 -20.69
C PHE A 59 -2.47 -2.96 -19.48
N GLY A 60 -3.08 -2.94 -18.30
CA GLY A 60 -2.47 -3.45 -17.07
C GLY A 60 -2.10 -4.94 -17.12
N SER A 61 -1.84 -5.54 -15.96
CA SER A 61 -1.50 -6.97 -15.87
C SER A 61 -2.52 -7.90 -16.57
N GLU A 62 -3.73 -7.40 -16.81
CA GLU A 62 -4.82 -8.03 -17.56
C GLU A 62 -4.47 -8.44 -19.00
N LYS A 63 -3.45 -7.85 -19.65
CA LYS A 63 -2.99 -8.28 -20.99
C LYS A 63 -1.61 -8.93 -21.02
N ARG A 64 -1.12 -9.45 -19.90
CA ARG A 64 0.12 -10.22 -19.89
C ARG A 64 -0.13 -11.60 -20.51
N LYS A 65 0.71 -12.00 -21.48
CA LYS A 65 0.67 -13.35 -22.07
C LYS A 65 0.87 -14.46 -21.02
N ASN A 66 1.64 -14.18 -19.96
CA ASN A 66 1.77 -15.04 -18.79
C ASN A 66 1.37 -14.22 -17.55
N PRO A 67 0.21 -14.50 -16.92
CA PRO A 67 -0.09 -14.01 -15.59
C PRO A 67 0.84 -14.67 -14.57
N ALA A 68 1.15 -13.95 -13.49
CA ALA A 68 1.98 -14.43 -12.38
C ALA A 68 1.13 -15.21 -11.37
#